data_AF-A0A968XU78-F1
#
_entry.id   AF-A0A968XU78-F1
#
_cell.length_a   1.000
_cell.length_b   1.000
_cell.length_c   1.000
_cell.angle_alpha   90.00
_cell.angle_beta   90.00
_cell.angle_gamma   90.00
#
_symmetry.space_group_name_H-M   'P 1'
#
loop_
_entity.id
_entity.type
_entity.pdbx_description
1 polymer ?
#
loop_
_entity_poly.entity_id
_entity_poly.type
_entity_poly.pdbx_seq_one_letter_code
_entity_poly.pdbx_strand_id
1 'polypeptide(L)'
;MALTAGSIAFTAVQSDNVGGFNGDAFQFVLLTDVAAGTTIFFTDGGFRTDNNAFRTNENVVRWVAQSNLTAGTVITFTAPNGSGAASTPEWSGINTSTGAVLSTAGLSLSIDGDNITALINPTFGGTSALNGTAIAQILWGAAAFPATYTSTDTRQRP
;
A
#
# COMPACT_ATOMS: atom_id res chain seq x y z
N MET A 1 -12.41 -5.17 -15.59
CA MET A 1 -12.03 -3.75 -15.74
C MET A 1 -10.63 -3.57 -15.19
N ALA A 2 -9.82 -2.67 -15.76
CA ALA A 2 -8.49 -2.38 -15.23
C ALA A 2 -8.62 -1.31 -14.13
N LEU A 3 -7.95 -1.51 -13.00
CA LEU A 3 -7.83 -0.48 -11.98
C LEU A 3 -6.97 0.67 -12.53
N THR A 4 -7.37 1.90 -12.24
CA THR A 4 -6.67 3.14 -12.60
C THR A 4 -6.72 4.12 -11.44
N ALA A 5 -6.03 5.26 -11.58
CA ALA A 5 -6.27 6.41 -10.71
C ALA A 5 -7.78 6.68 -10.59
N GLY A 6 -8.27 6.83 -9.36
CA GLY A 6 -9.69 7.05 -9.07
C GLY A 6 -10.56 5.78 -9.05
N SER A 7 -10.00 4.58 -9.17
CA SER A 7 -10.76 3.32 -8.98
C SER A 7 -11.09 3.03 -7.52
N ILE A 8 -10.41 3.67 -6.59
CA ILE A 8 -10.70 3.62 -5.15
C ILE A 8 -10.58 5.02 -4.54
N ALA A 9 -11.17 5.20 -3.37
CA ALA A 9 -10.90 6.34 -2.51
C ALA A 9 -10.68 5.88 -1.07
N PHE A 10 -9.67 6.41 -0.39
CA PHE A 10 -9.53 6.19 1.04
C PHE A 10 -10.62 6.95 1.81
N THR A 11 -11.18 6.32 2.85
CA THR A 11 -12.29 6.88 3.63
C THR A 11 -11.94 7.05 5.11
N ALA A 12 -10.93 6.34 5.62
CA ALA A 12 -10.48 6.47 6.99
C ALA A 12 -9.01 6.03 7.14
N VAL A 13 -8.33 6.61 8.14
CA VAL A 13 -7.03 6.16 8.66
C VAL A 13 -7.07 6.30 10.18
N GLN A 14 -6.48 5.33 10.88
CA GLN A 14 -6.29 5.35 12.33
C GLN A 14 -4.88 4.84 12.65
N SER A 15 -4.07 5.64 13.36
CA SER A 15 -2.68 5.32 13.70
C SER A 15 -2.32 5.63 15.16
N ASP A 16 -3.23 6.24 15.91
CA ASP A 16 -3.06 6.58 17.33
C ASP A 16 -3.24 5.37 18.25
N ASN A 17 -3.53 4.19 17.69
CA ASN A 17 -3.73 2.93 18.40
C ASN A 17 -4.78 3.01 19.53
N VAL A 18 -5.71 3.96 19.45
CA VAL A 18 -6.79 4.18 20.42
C VAL A 18 -8.12 4.25 19.67
N GLY A 19 -9.17 3.61 20.20
CA GLY A 19 -10.50 3.60 19.58
C GLY A 19 -10.90 2.26 18.97
N GLY A 20 -11.71 2.31 17.90
CA GLY A 20 -12.49 1.17 17.41
C GLY A 20 -11.71 0.00 16.80
N PHE A 21 -10.50 0.22 16.27
CA PHE A 21 -9.70 -0.83 15.62
C PHE A 21 -8.50 -1.32 16.46
N ASN A 22 -8.17 -0.64 17.57
CA ASN A 22 -7.11 -1.01 18.51
C ASN A 22 -5.78 -1.41 17.83
N GLY A 23 -5.38 -0.62 16.83
CA GLY A 23 -4.26 -0.93 15.94
C GLY A 23 -4.18 0.04 14.76
N ASP A 24 -3.14 -0.07 13.92
CA ASP A 24 -3.04 0.73 12.69
C ASP A 24 -4.06 0.22 11.67
N ALA A 25 -4.89 1.13 11.14
CA ALA A 25 -5.97 0.78 10.23
C ALA A 25 -6.15 1.82 9.13
N PHE A 26 -6.62 1.36 7.98
CA PHE A 26 -7.15 2.24 6.93
C PHE A 26 -8.36 1.59 6.27
N GLN A 27 -9.18 2.43 5.66
CA GLN A 27 -10.32 2.02 4.86
C GLN A 27 -10.26 2.64 3.48
N PHE A 28 -10.77 1.90 2.50
CA PHE A 28 -11.03 2.42 1.17
C PHE A 28 -12.36 1.92 0.65
N VAL A 29 -12.99 2.71 -0.21
CA VAL A 29 -14.18 2.34 -0.96
C VAL A 29 -13.80 2.07 -2.41
N LEU A 30 -14.37 1.02 -2.99
CA LEU A 30 -14.29 0.75 -4.43
C LEU A 30 -15.16 1.77 -5.19
N LEU A 31 -14.61 2.43 -6.20
CA LEU A 31 -15.37 3.35 -7.06
C LEU A 31 -15.75 2.71 -8.41
N THR A 32 -15.32 1.46 -8.61
CA THR A 32 -15.68 0.60 -9.74
C THR A 32 -15.90 -0.82 -9.24
N ASP A 33 -16.70 -1.60 -9.98
CA ASP A 33 -16.81 -3.03 -9.75
C ASP A 33 -15.45 -3.72 -9.96
N VAL A 34 -15.18 -4.74 -9.16
CA VAL A 34 -13.96 -5.58 -9.24
C VAL A 34 -14.34 -7.05 -9.26
N ALA A 35 -13.56 -7.84 -10.00
CA ALA A 35 -13.73 -9.30 -10.03
C ALA A 35 -12.92 -9.97 -8.91
N ALA A 36 -13.29 -11.20 -8.56
CA ALA A 36 -12.47 -12.05 -7.71
C ALA A 36 -11.03 -12.16 -8.27
N GLY A 37 -10.03 -12.12 -7.38
CA GLY A 37 -8.60 -12.10 -7.73
C GLY A 37 -8.03 -10.72 -8.03
N THR A 38 -8.85 -9.67 -8.09
CA THR A 38 -8.34 -8.28 -8.19
C THR A 38 -7.42 -8.01 -7.01
N THR A 39 -6.22 -7.49 -7.30
CA THR A 39 -5.18 -7.27 -6.29
C THR A 39 -4.82 -5.79 -6.22
N ILE A 40 -4.72 -5.25 -5.00
CA ILE A 40 -4.24 -3.90 -4.73
C ILE A 40 -3.12 -4.01 -3.68
N PHE A 41 -2.07 -3.23 -3.85
CA PHE A 41 -0.94 -3.17 -2.94
C PHE A 41 -0.92 -1.82 -2.24
N PHE A 42 -0.51 -1.81 -0.98
CA PHE A 42 -0.46 -0.65 -0.12
C PHE A 42 0.91 -0.56 0.52
N THR A 43 1.52 0.60 0.46
CA THR A 43 2.79 0.90 1.13
C THR A 43 2.62 2.13 1.99
N ASP A 44 3.18 2.09 3.19
CA ASP A 44 3.41 3.25 4.05
C ASP A 44 4.68 4.03 3.65
N GLY A 45 5.42 3.47 2.70
CA GLY A 45 6.72 3.97 2.32
C GLY A 45 6.72 5.39 1.80
N GLY A 46 7.52 6.24 2.46
CA GLY A 46 7.72 7.62 2.04
C GLY A 46 8.25 7.68 0.61
N PHE A 47 7.56 8.40 -0.28
CA PHE A 47 8.09 8.64 -1.62
C PHE A 47 9.04 9.83 -1.62
N ARG A 48 10.22 9.61 -2.17
CA ARG A 48 11.29 10.58 -2.27
C ARG A 48 11.30 11.20 -3.66
N THR A 49 11.04 12.51 -3.73
CA THR A 49 11.06 13.26 -5.00
C THR A 49 12.47 13.57 -5.47
N ASP A 50 13.48 13.54 -4.58
CA ASP A 50 14.88 13.82 -4.91
C ASP A 50 15.54 12.72 -5.76
N ASN A 51 15.02 11.50 -5.69
CA ASN A 51 15.48 10.36 -6.51
C ASN A 51 14.34 9.58 -7.16
N ASN A 52 13.11 10.09 -7.09
CA ASN A 52 11.89 9.51 -7.66
C ASN A 52 11.66 8.05 -7.23
N ALA A 53 11.93 7.71 -5.97
CA ALA A 53 11.84 6.34 -5.47
C ALA A 53 11.12 6.25 -4.11
N PHE A 54 10.55 5.09 -3.79
CA PHE A 54 10.16 4.80 -2.42
C PHE A 54 11.40 4.66 -1.52
N ARG A 55 11.23 4.94 -0.23
CA ARG A 55 12.22 4.57 0.79
C ARG A 55 12.44 3.05 0.76
N THR A 56 13.63 2.65 1.21
CA THR A 56 14.07 1.24 1.17
C THR A 56 13.77 0.55 2.49
N ASN A 57 13.71 -0.78 2.47
CA ASN A 57 13.44 -1.64 3.63
C ASN A 57 12.02 -1.53 4.24
N GLU A 58 11.04 -1.08 3.46
CA GLU A 58 9.63 -1.12 3.83
C GLU A 58 8.95 -2.32 3.15
N ASN A 59 7.98 -2.92 3.86
CA ASN A 59 7.16 -4.00 3.32
C ASN A 59 5.90 -3.43 2.69
N VAL A 60 5.26 -4.22 1.84
CA VAL A 60 3.99 -3.85 1.20
C VAL A 60 2.89 -4.76 1.72
N VAL A 61 1.73 -4.19 2.01
CA VAL A 61 0.51 -4.96 2.29
C VAL A 61 -0.24 -5.20 0.98
N ARG A 62 -0.62 -6.44 0.71
CA ARG A 62 -1.42 -6.83 -0.45
C ARG A 62 -2.83 -7.19 -0.02
N TRP A 63 -3.81 -6.59 -0.68
CA TRP A 63 -5.21 -7.00 -0.66
C TRP A 63 -5.58 -7.79 -1.91
N VAL A 64 -6.36 -8.86 -1.76
CA VAL A 64 -6.91 -9.66 -2.88
C VAL A 64 -8.42 -9.85 -2.69
N ALA A 65 -9.21 -9.40 -3.66
CA ALA A 65 -10.65 -9.60 -3.68
C ALA A 65 -10.99 -11.10 -3.71
N GLN A 66 -11.65 -11.61 -2.67
CA GLN A 66 -12.00 -13.04 -2.59
C GLN A 66 -13.28 -13.40 -3.38
N SER A 67 -14.02 -12.39 -3.84
CA SER A 67 -15.23 -12.53 -4.66
C SER A 67 -15.39 -11.31 -5.57
N ASN A 68 -16.41 -11.33 -6.45
CA ASN A 68 -16.77 -10.14 -7.20
C ASN A 68 -17.42 -9.13 -6.24
N LEU A 69 -16.95 -7.88 -6.26
CA LEU A 69 -17.44 -6.80 -5.40
C LEU A 69 -17.90 -5.62 -6.26
N THR A 70 -18.99 -4.99 -5.88
CA THR A 70 -19.52 -3.82 -6.59
C THR A 70 -18.86 -2.53 -6.11
N ALA A 71 -18.91 -1.49 -6.94
CA ALA A 71 -18.64 -0.12 -6.50
C ALA A 71 -19.48 0.22 -5.26
N GLY A 72 -18.92 1.04 -4.36
CA GLY A 72 -19.47 1.37 -3.06
C GLY A 72 -19.10 0.41 -1.93
N THR A 73 -18.47 -0.74 -2.23
CA THR A 73 -17.99 -1.65 -1.19
C THR A 73 -16.84 -1.02 -0.41
N VAL A 74 -16.96 -0.95 0.92
CA VAL A 74 -15.92 -0.47 1.83
C VAL A 74 -15.09 -1.64 2.34
N ILE A 75 -13.77 -1.52 2.20
CA ILE A 75 -12.79 -2.51 2.61
C ILE A 75 -11.94 -1.92 3.72
N THR A 76 -11.67 -2.71 4.75
CA THR A 76 -10.90 -2.30 5.93
C THR A 76 -9.68 -3.18 6.08
N PHE A 77 -8.52 -2.55 6.27
CA PHE A 77 -7.34 -3.20 6.80
C PHE A 77 -7.16 -2.80 8.26
N THR A 78 -6.75 -3.75 9.10
CA THR A 78 -6.38 -3.50 10.49
C THR A 78 -5.19 -4.38 10.84
N ALA A 79 -4.14 -3.78 11.38
CA ALA A 79 -2.99 -4.44 11.95
C ALA A 79 -2.91 -4.13 13.45
N PRO A 80 -2.52 -5.08 14.31
CA PRO A 80 -2.34 -4.80 15.73
C PRO A 80 -1.27 -3.72 15.96
N ASN A 81 -1.36 -3.00 17.08
CA ASN A 81 -0.42 -1.91 17.40
C ASN A 81 1.06 -2.33 17.23
N GLY A 82 1.80 -1.57 16.41
CA GLY A 82 3.23 -1.74 16.20
C GLY A 82 3.65 -3.08 15.58
N SER A 83 2.70 -3.86 15.04
CA SER A 83 2.95 -5.19 14.49
C SER A 83 2.03 -5.51 13.32
N GLY A 84 2.47 -6.37 12.39
CA GLY A 84 1.59 -6.80 11.30
C GLY A 84 0.50 -7.76 11.78
N ALA A 85 -0.67 -7.70 11.16
CA ALA A 85 -1.68 -8.76 11.25
C ALA A 85 -1.14 -10.07 10.66
N ALA A 86 -1.66 -11.22 11.09
CA ALA A 86 -1.34 -12.49 10.43
C ALA A 86 -1.80 -12.46 8.96
N SER A 87 -0.96 -12.96 8.05
CA SER A 87 -1.35 -13.09 6.64
C SER A 87 -2.52 -14.05 6.48
N THR A 88 -3.44 -13.68 5.61
CA THR A 88 -4.65 -14.40 5.20
C THR A 88 -4.72 -14.49 3.67
N PRO A 89 -5.69 -15.21 3.08
CA PRO A 89 -5.91 -15.17 1.63
C PRO A 89 -6.26 -13.78 1.09
N GLU A 90 -6.89 -12.94 1.91
CA GLU A 90 -7.27 -11.58 1.54
C GLU A 90 -6.15 -10.57 1.77
N TRP A 91 -5.44 -10.67 2.89
CA TRP A 91 -4.43 -9.70 3.34
C TRP A 91 -3.10 -10.37 3.60
N SER A 92 -2.03 -9.94 2.92
CA SER A 92 -0.70 -10.52 3.13
C SER A 92 0.40 -9.48 3.01
N GLY A 93 1.46 -9.57 3.81
CA GLY A 93 2.66 -8.76 3.60
C GLY A 93 3.49 -9.30 2.44
N ILE A 94 4.23 -8.43 1.78
CA ILE A 94 5.13 -8.72 0.67
C ILE A 94 6.49 -8.09 0.97
N ASN A 95 7.54 -8.90 0.91
CA ASN A 95 8.91 -8.41 0.96
C ASN A 95 9.24 -7.72 -0.37
N THR A 96 9.51 -6.43 -0.34
CA THR A 96 9.77 -5.63 -1.56
C THR A 96 11.06 -6.03 -2.29
N SER A 97 12.04 -6.59 -1.57
CA SER A 97 13.32 -7.03 -2.12
C SER A 97 13.25 -8.38 -2.84
N THR A 98 12.31 -9.25 -2.48
CA THR A 98 12.22 -10.63 -3.01
C THR A 98 10.88 -10.97 -3.66
N GLY A 99 9.83 -10.15 -3.44
CA GLY A 99 8.46 -10.45 -3.81
C GLY A 99 7.82 -11.58 -2.98
N ALA A 100 8.52 -12.10 -1.97
CA ALA A 100 8.03 -13.19 -1.15
C ALA A 100 6.87 -12.74 -0.25
N VAL A 101 5.86 -13.61 -0.10
CA VAL A 101 4.78 -13.42 0.88
C VAL A 101 5.35 -13.58 2.28
N LEU A 102 5.01 -12.64 3.16
CA LEU A 102 5.40 -12.63 4.57
C LEU A 102 4.33 -13.31 5.43
N SER A 103 4.73 -13.78 6.61
CA SER A 103 3.80 -14.34 7.60
C SER A 103 2.88 -13.29 8.22
N THR A 104 3.26 -12.01 8.13
CA THR A 104 2.48 -10.89 8.62
C THR A 104 2.23 -9.85 7.51
N ALA A 105 1.01 -9.31 7.49
CA ALA A 105 0.63 -8.13 6.74
C ALA A 105 0.68 -6.93 7.70
N GLY A 106 1.68 -6.08 7.56
CA GLY A 106 1.84 -4.92 8.44
C GLY A 106 2.26 -3.69 7.65
N LEU A 107 1.74 -2.57 8.11
CA LEU A 107 2.14 -1.21 7.78
C LEU A 107 2.15 -0.46 9.10
N SER A 108 3.14 0.41 9.27
CA SER A 108 3.45 1.13 10.49
C SER A 108 3.29 2.60 10.22
N LEU A 109 2.15 3.17 10.60
CA LEU A 109 1.84 4.57 10.29
C LEU A 109 2.39 5.49 11.37
N SER A 110 3.54 6.12 11.11
CA SER A 110 4.11 7.18 11.94
C SER A 110 3.60 8.56 11.51
N ILE A 111 3.49 9.47 12.48
CA ILE A 111 3.08 10.87 12.25
C ILE A 111 4.14 11.71 11.51
N ASP A 112 5.37 11.20 11.35
CA ASP A 112 6.47 11.91 10.67
C ASP A 112 6.74 11.36 9.27
N GLY A 113 5.99 11.88 8.29
CA GLY A 113 6.36 11.79 6.87
C GLY A 113 6.10 10.44 6.20
N ASP A 114 5.33 9.57 6.83
CA ASP A 114 4.76 8.41 6.14
C ASP A 114 3.66 8.88 5.18
N ASN A 115 3.22 8.00 4.30
CA ASN A 115 2.06 8.22 3.45
C ASN A 115 1.27 6.90 3.40
N ILE A 116 0.15 6.85 2.71
CA ILE A 116 -0.40 5.55 2.29
C ILE A 116 -0.57 5.62 0.79
N THR A 117 0.18 4.81 0.07
CA THR A 117 0.12 4.75 -1.39
C THR A 117 -0.49 3.43 -1.85
N ALA A 118 -1.60 3.50 -2.58
CA ALA A 118 -2.21 2.35 -3.24
C ALA A 118 -1.63 2.17 -4.64
N LEU A 119 -1.15 0.97 -4.94
CA LEU A 119 -0.41 0.59 -6.13
C LEU A 119 -1.05 -0.63 -6.80
N ILE A 120 -0.95 -0.67 -8.13
CA ILE A 120 -1.20 -1.85 -8.94
C ILE A 120 0.03 -2.20 -9.76
N ASN A 121 0.08 -3.46 -10.20
CA ASN A 121 1.16 -4.03 -11.01
C ASN A 121 2.56 -3.74 -10.44
N PRO A 122 2.79 -3.95 -9.13
CA PRO A 122 4.10 -3.66 -8.59
C PRO A 122 5.14 -4.66 -9.12
N THR A 123 6.36 -4.19 -9.32
CA THR A 123 7.52 -5.07 -9.46
C THR A 123 8.28 -5.11 -8.13
N PHE A 124 8.82 -6.30 -7.83
CA PHE A 124 9.60 -6.58 -6.64
C PHE A 124 10.95 -7.16 -7.06
N GLY A 125 12.01 -6.89 -6.30
CA GLY A 125 13.35 -7.42 -6.62
C GLY A 125 14.47 -6.38 -6.54
N GLY A 126 15.25 -6.39 -5.45
CA GLY A 126 16.38 -5.48 -5.23
C GLY A 126 16.13 -4.46 -4.10
N THR A 127 17.20 -3.81 -3.62
CA THR A 127 17.21 -2.99 -2.40
C THR A 127 16.40 -1.68 -2.49
N SER A 128 15.86 -1.33 -3.67
CA SER A 128 15.10 -0.08 -3.94
C SER A 128 13.92 -0.29 -4.92
N ALA A 129 13.36 -1.50 -4.97
CA ALA A 129 12.71 -2.01 -6.18
C ALA A 129 11.20 -1.84 -6.27
N LEU A 130 10.53 -1.23 -5.29
CA LEU A 130 9.09 -1.04 -5.40
C LEU A 130 8.79 -0.02 -6.51
N ASN A 131 8.38 -0.53 -7.68
CA ASN A 131 7.77 0.24 -8.75
C ASN A 131 6.33 -0.17 -8.86
N GLY A 132 5.46 0.71 -9.37
CA GLY A 132 4.07 0.38 -9.61
C GLY A 132 3.28 1.57 -10.15
N THR A 133 2.05 1.31 -10.58
CA THR A 133 1.13 2.38 -10.96
C THR A 133 0.31 2.75 -9.73
N ALA A 134 0.44 4.00 -9.25
CA ALA A 134 -0.40 4.45 -8.15
C ALA A 134 -1.82 4.75 -8.63
N ILE A 135 -2.78 4.40 -7.78
CA ILE A 135 -4.20 4.57 -8.06
C ILE A 135 -4.92 5.47 -7.04
N ALA A 136 -4.34 5.64 -5.84
CA ALA A 136 -4.78 6.57 -4.81
C ALA A 136 -3.65 6.78 -3.79
N GLN A 137 -3.67 7.89 -3.05
CA GLN A 137 -2.75 8.12 -1.96
C GLN A 137 -3.37 9.02 -0.88
N ILE A 138 -2.99 8.79 0.38
CA ILE A 138 -3.09 9.78 1.46
C ILE A 138 -1.69 10.32 1.72
N LEU A 139 -1.56 11.64 1.71
CA LEU A 139 -0.31 12.37 1.93
C LEU A 139 -0.38 13.16 3.23
N TRP A 140 0.63 13.02 4.08
CA TRP A 140 0.84 13.88 5.25
C TRP A 140 2.04 14.79 4.99
N GLY A 141 1.91 16.08 5.34
CA GLY A 141 2.96 17.09 5.22
C GLY A 141 3.37 17.43 3.78
N ALA A 142 2.74 18.45 3.18
CA ALA A 142 3.14 19.21 1.97
C ALA A 142 3.74 18.45 0.75
N ALA A 143 3.63 17.13 0.67
CA ALA A 143 4.09 16.35 -0.48
C ALA A 143 3.10 16.47 -1.63
N ALA A 144 3.60 16.55 -2.86
CA ALA A 144 2.78 16.51 -4.07
C ALA A 144 2.40 15.05 -4.40
N PHE A 145 1.26 14.83 -5.06
CA PHE A 145 0.83 13.53 -5.57
C PHE A 145 1.45 13.26 -6.95
N PRO A 146 2.45 12.38 -7.10
CA PRO A 146 2.91 11.94 -8.42
C PRO A 146 1.97 10.83 -8.95
N ALA A 147 1.46 11.00 -10.18
CA ALA A 147 0.56 10.01 -10.80
C ALA A 147 1.27 8.70 -11.21
N THR A 148 2.60 8.68 -11.22
CA THR A 148 3.42 7.54 -11.59
C THR A 148 4.65 7.48 -10.68
N TYR A 149 4.92 6.30 -10.10
CA TYR A 149 6.05 6.07 -9.21
C TYR A 149 7.02 5.12 -9.91
N THR A 150 8.16 5.65 -10.37
CA THR A 150 9.19 4.87 -11.08
C THR A 150 10.54 5.06 -10.40
N SER A 151 11.01 4.08 -9.64
CA SER A 151 12.41 4.05 -9.19
C SER A 151 13.30 3.56 -10.34
N THR A 152 14.11 4.47 -10.89
CA THR A 152 15.23 4.10 -11.76
C THR A 152 16.52 4.17 -10.96
N ASP A 153 17.01 3.02 -10.49
CA ASP A 153 18.35 2.93 -9.92
C ASP A 153 19.39 2.96 -11.06
N THR A 154 20.09 4.07 -11.21
CA THR A 154 21.28 4.17 -12.08
C THR A 154 22.59 4.07 -11.30
N ARG A 155 22.57 3.65 -10.03
CA ARG A 155 23.76 3.52 -9.19
C ARG A 155 24.00 2.08 -8.79
N GLN A 156 24.35 1.26 -9.78
CA GLN A 156 25.42 0.30 -9.53
C GLN A 156 26.70 1.10 -9.23
N ARG A 157 27.27 0.89 -8.05
CA ARG A 157 28.64 1.30 -7.74
C ARG A 157 29.36 0.11 -7.08
N PRO A 158 30.69 0.06 -7.28
CA PRO A 158 31.43 -1.07 -7.86
C PRO A 158 31.65 -2.26 -6.94
#